data_AF-A0A938EHT7-F1
#
_entry.id   AF-A0A938EHT7-F1
#
_cell.length_a   1.000
_cell.length_b   1.000
_cell.length_c   1.000
_cell.angle_alpha   90.00
_cell.angle_beta   90.00
_cell.angle_gamma   90.00
#
_symmetry.space_group_name_H-M   'P 1'
#
loop_
_entity.id
_entity.type
_entity.pdbx_description
1 polymer ?
#
loop_
_entity_poly.entity_id
_entity_poly.type
_entity_poly.pdbx_seq_one_letter_code
_entity_poly.pdbx_strand_id
1 'polypeptide(L)'
;MASNSELLDAQSAKHLVDRPDPRYFGREKSRTRSDKAFSGSVVVAALSSLFILVAILFYLASSSWPALQKEGFSFIIGSTWIGGLDDPSQQVFQIWPMLYGSFLNALLAIIFAVPISVLLAIFIVFITPKKIARVLTIVVDVLAAIP
;
A
#
# COMPACT_ATOMS: atom_id res chain seq x y z
N MET A 1 -17.31 -46.08 51.77
CA MET A 1 -17.72 -44.70 51.51
C MET A 1 -16.54 -44.01 50.84
N ALA A 2 -16.55 -43.89 49.51
CA ALA A 2 -15.51 -43.11 48.82
C ALA A 2 -15.64 -41.65 49.24
N SER A 3 -14.53 -41.00 49.60
CA SER A 3 -14.52 -39.61 50.05
C SER A 3 -14.90 -38.71 48.88
N ASN A 4 -15.70 -37.66 49.10
CA ASN A 4 -16.11 -36.71 48.05
C ASN A 4 -14.91 -36.10 47.30
N SER A 5 -13.73 -36.04 47.91
CA SER A 5 -12.49 -35.61 47.25
C SER A 5 -12.04 -36.54 46.12
N GLU A 6 -12.17 -37.87 46.29
CA GLU A 6 -11.80 -38.85 45.26
C GLU A 6 -12.72 -38.78 44.03
N LEU A 7 -13.99 -38.41 44.24
CA LEU A 7 -14.95 -38.24 43.14
C LEU A 7 -14.66 -36.97 42.32
N LEU A 8 -14.19 -35.90 42.98
CA LEU A 8 -13.79 -34.67 42.30
C LEU A 8 -12.51 -34.86 41.48
N ASP A 9 -11.53 -35.61 42.01
CA ASP A 9 -10.30 -35.93 41.28
C ASP A 9 -10.58 -36.86 40.09
N ALA A 10 -11.48 -37.83 40.26
CA ALA A 10 -11.93 -38.70 39.17
C ALA A 10 -12.71 -37.93 38.07
N GLN A 11 -13.53 -36.93 38.44
CA GLN A 11 -14.20 -36.06 37.47
C GLN A 11 -13.24 -35.11 36.77
N SER A 12 -12.29 -34.53 37.50
CA SER A 12 -11.26 -33.63 36.94
C SER A 12 -10.35 -34.38 35.96
N ALA A 13 -9.92 -35.60 36.32
CA ALA A 13 -9.13 -36.46 35.43
C ALA A 13 -9.91 -36.83 34.16
N LYS A 14 -11.21 -37.13 34.26
CA LYS A 14 -12.05 -37.44 33.10
C LYS A 14 -12.27 -36.22 32.20
N HIS A 15 -12.36 -35.01 32.77
CA HIS A 15 -12.50 -33.76 32.03
C HIS A 15 -11.20 -33.29 31.35
N LEU A 16 -10.03 -33.68 31.88
CA LEU A 16 -8.73 -33.36 31.27
C LEU A 16 -8.37 -34.26 30.09
N VAL A 17 -9.02 -35.43 29.98
CA VAL A 17 -8.84 -36.38 28.87
C VAL A 17 -9.72 -36.03 27.67
N ASP A 18 -10.81 -35.27 27.87
CA ASP A 18 -11.71 -34.82 26.81
C ASP A 18 -11.32 -33.42 26.28
N ARG A 19 -10.02 -33.18 26.13
CA ARG A 19 -9.56 -32.06 25.32
C ARG A 19 -9.66 -32.49 23.87
N PRO A 20 -10.40 -31.78 23.00
CA PRO A 20 -10.32 -32.03 21.57
C PRO A 20 -8.85 -31.98 21.18
N ASP A 21 -8.38 -33.06 20.56
CA ASP A 21 -7.06 -33.12 19.97
C ASP A 21 -6.92 -31.90 19.05
N PRO A 22 -5.79 -31.15 19.12
CA PRO A 22 -5.55 -30.13 18.12
C PRO A 22 -5.44 -30.89 16.81
N ARG A 23 -6.52 -30.88 16.02
CA ARG A 23 -6.51 -31.36 14.65
C ARG A 23 -5.48 -30.49 13.94
N TYR A 24 -4.24 -30.99 13.89
CA TYR A 24 -3.25 -30.47 12.98
C TYR A 24 -3.94 -30.52 11.63
N PHE A 25 -4.31 -29.35 11.12
CA PHE A 25 -4.91 -29.19 9.81
C PHE A 25 -4.03 -29.98 8.87
N GLY A 26 -4.50 -31.19 8.55
CA GLY A 26 -3.87 -32.06 7.60
C GLY A 26 -3.71 -31.21 6.37
N ARG A 27 -2.50 -31.18 5.84
CA ARG A 27 -2.18 -30.58 4.56
C ARG A 27 -3.00 -31.36 3.53
N GLU A 28 -4.27 -31.02 3.35
CA GLU A 28 -5.17 -31.66 2.42
C GLU A 28 -4.74 -31.23 1.03
N LYS A 29 -3.77 -31.98 0.50
CA LYS A 29 -3.19 -31.80 -0.81
C LYS A 29 -4.10 -32.41 -1.87
N SER A 30 -5.39 -32.14 -1.80
CA SER A 30 -6.27 -32.26 -2.96
C SER A 30 -6.47 -30.85 -3.49
N ARG A 31 -5.47 -30.32 -4.21
CA ARG A 31 -5.70 -29.14 -5.04
C ARG A 31 -6.75 -29.55 -6.07
N THR A 32 -7.98 -29.11 -5.87
CA THR A 32 -9.06 -29.25 -6.85
C THR A 32 -8.56 -28.65 -8.16
N ARG A 33 -8.99 -29.16 -9.32
CA ARG A 33 -8.55 -28.60 -10.62
C ARG A 33 -8.79 -27.08 -10.69
N SER A 34 -9.85 -26.60 -10.05
CA SER A 34 -10.15 -25.18 -9.85
C SER A 34 -9.07 -24.43 -9.09
N ASP A 35 -8.56 -24.97 -7.98
CA ASP A 35 -7.49 -24.33 -7.19
C ASP A 35 -6.17 -24.25 -7.96
N LYS A 36 -5.87 -25.26 -8.79
CA LYS A 36 -4.69 -25.23 -9.67
C LYS A 36 -4.83 -24.16 -10.76
N ALA A 37 -6.02 -24.03 -11.35
CA ALA A 37 -6.30 -23.02 -12.36
C ALA A 37 -6.22 -21.61 -11.77
N PHE A 38 -6.84 -21.38 -10.60
CA PHE A 38 -6.78 -20.10 -9.89
C PHE A 38 -5.35 -19.74 -9.46
N SER A 39 -4.63 -20.69 -8.85
CA SER A 39 -3.22 -20.45 -8.49
C SER A 39 -2.35 -20.19 -9.72
N GLY A 40 -2.63 -20.84 -10.85
CA GLY A 40 -1.95 -20.60 -12.12
C GLY A 40 -2.23 -19.20 -12.67
N SER A 41 -3.49 -18.75 -12.66
CA SER A 41 -3.85 -17.41 -13.17
C SER A 41 -3.24 -16.29 -12.34
N VAL A 42 -3.19 -16.44 -11.01
CA VAL A 42 -2.54 -15.46 -10.12
C VAL A 42 -1.03 -15.38 -10.40
N VAL A 43 -0.36 -16.52 -10.61
CA VAL A 43 1.08 -16.54 -10.94
C VAL A 43 1.33 -15.92 -12.30
N VAL A 44 0.51 -16.21 -13.32
CA VAL A 44 0.62 -15.60 -14.64
C VAL A 44 0.38 -14.09 -14.56
N ALA A 45 -0.61 -13.63 -13.80
CA ALA A 45 -0.86 -12.20 -13.60
C ALA A 45 0.30 -11.48 -12.88
N ALA A 46 0.89 -12.13 -11.88
CA ALA A 46 2.08 -11.60 -11.20
C ALA A 46 3.29 -11.52 -12.14
N LEU A 47 3.54 -12.58 -12.93
CA LEU A 47 4.60 -12.61 -13.93
C LEU A 47 4.37 -11.60 -15.04
N SER A 48 3.13 -11.40 -15.51
CA SER A 48 2.82 -10.40 -16.52
C SER A 48 3.02 -8.98 -16.00
N SER A 49 2.62 -8.71 -14.75
CA SER A 49 2.88 -7.42 -14.09
C SER A 49 4.37 -7.12 -14.00
N LEU A 50 5.17 -8.10 -13.54
CA LEU A 50 6.62 -7.98 -13.49
C LEU A 50 7.24 -7.78 -14.88
N PHE A 51 6.77 -8.52 -15.87
CA PHE A 51 7.23 -8.39 -17.26
C PHE A 51 6.93 -6.99 -17.81
N ILE A 52 5.73 -6.47 -17.61
CA ILE A 52 5.34 -5.12 -18.03
C ILE A 52 6.20 -4.07 -17.33
N LEU A 53 6.45 -4.21 -16.02
CA LEU A 53 7.33 -3.31 -15.28
C LEU A 53 8.73 -3.27 -15.90
N VAL A 54 9.33 -4.43 -16.17
CA VAL A 54 10.65 -4.52 -16.82
C VAL A 54 10.62 -3.92 -18.22
N ALA A 55 9.58 -4.17 -19.00
CA ALA A 55 9.43 -3.61 -20.34
C ALA A 55 9.34 -2.07 -20.30
N ILE A 56 8.58 -1.50 -19.37
CA ILE A 56 8.48 -0.04 -19.17
C ILE A 56 9.81 0.54 -18.71
N LEU A 57 10.51 -0.11 -17.76
CA LEU A 57 11.84 0.33 -17.32
C LEU A 57 12.85 0.32 -18.47
N PHE A 58 12.84 -0.72 -19.30
CA PHE A 58 13.70 -0.81 -20.48
C PHE A 58 13.36 0.28 -21.51
N TYR A 59 12.08 0.47 -21.79
CA TYR A 59 11.62 1.51 -22.71
C TYR A 59 12.02 2.91 -22.23
N LEU A 60 11.78 3.21 -20.95
CA LEU A 60 12.15 4.49 -20.36
C LEU A 60 13.67 4.68 -20.38
N ALA A 61 14.45 3.69 -19.96
CA ALA A 61 15.92 3.77 -19.98
C ALA A 61 16.44 4.06 -21.40
N SER A 62 15.94 3.35 -22.41
CA SER A 62 16.34 3.56 -23.81
C SER A 62 15.93 4.94 -24.34
N SER A 63 14.75 5.44 -23.97
CA SER A 63 14.21 6.73 -24.41
C SER A 63 14.86 7.91 -23.69
N SER A 64 15.22 7.75 -22.41
CA SER A 64 15.88 8.78 -21.60
C SER A 64 17.38 8.88 -21.87
N TRP A 65 18.00 7.82 -22.40
CA TRP A 65 19.45 7.76 -22.63
C TRP A 65 20.01 8.91 -23.50
N PRO A 66 19.41 9.27 -24.65
CA PRO A 66 19.90 10.39 -25.47
C PRO A 66 19.78 11.74 -24.77
N ALA A 67 18.77 11.93 -23.92
CA ALA A 67 18.61 13.17 -23.15
C ALA A 67 19.71 13.31 -22.08
N LEU A 68 20.03 12.21 -21.39
CA LEU A 68 21.12 12.18 -20.40
C LEU A 68 22.49 12.42 -21.05
N GLN A 69 22.72 11.92 -22.27
CA GLN A 69 23.98 12.14 -22.99
C GLN A 69 24.17 13.61 -23.42
N LYS A 70 23.10 14.32 -23.78
CA LYS A 70 23.17 15.73 -24.21
C LYS A 70 23.39 16.68 -23.03
N GLU A 71 22.69 16.46 -21.92
CA GLU A 71 22.68 17.38 -20.77
C GLU A 71 23.68 17.00 -19.66
N GLY A 72 24.13 15.74 -19.63
CA GLY A 72 25.14 15.25 -18.69
C GLY A 72 24.79 15.50 -17.22
N PHE A 73 25.81 15.81 -16.40
CA PHE A 73 25.65 16.05 -14.95
C PHE A 73 24.85 17.33 -14.63
N SER A 74 24.81 18.28 -15.59
CA SER A 74 24.02 19.52 -15.46
C SER A 74 22.52 19.24 -15.45
N PHE A 75 22.08 18.14 -16.06
CA PHE A 75 20.69 17.68 -16.01
C PHE A 75 20.16 17.52 -14.58
N ILE A 76 21.01 17.02 -13.67
CA ILE A 76 20.61 16.64 -12.30
C ILE A 76 20.71 17.82 -11.33
N ILE A 77 21.74 18.67 -11.46
CA ILE A 77 22.05 19.72 -10.48
C ILE A 77 21.64 21.11 -10.97
N GLY A 78 21.58 21.30 -12.28
CA GLY A 78 21.26 22.60 -12.83
C GLY A 78 19.79 22.98 -12.58
N SER A 79 19.53 24.27 -12.46
CA SER A 79 18.22 24.86 -12.20
C SER A 79 17.55 25.51 -13.42
N THR A 80 18.15 25.38 -14.60
CA THR A 80 17.71 26.00 -15.85
C THR A 80 16.61 25.17 -16.51
N TRP A 81 15.46 25.80 -16.71
CA TRP A 81 14.34 25.26 -17.49
C TRP A 81 13.93 26.31 -18.51
N ILE A 82 14.36 26.13 -19.76
CA ILE A 82 14.06 27.05 -20.88
C ILE A 82 13.13 26.30 -21.83
N GLY A 83 11.82 26.46 -21.59
CA GLY A 83 10.75 25.96 -22.44
C GLY A 83 9.97 27.12 -23.05
N GLY A 84 10.57 27.83 -24.00
CA GLY A 84 9.95 28.95 -24.71
C GLY A 84 9.73 28.62 -26.19
N LEU A 85 8.69 29.22 -26.79
CA LEU A 85 8.34 29.12 -28.22
C LEU A 85 9.38 29.77 -29.15
N ASP A 86 10.39 30.44 -28.59
CA ASP A 86 11.23 31.40 -29.31
C ASP A 86 12.43 30.77 -30.01
N ASP A 87 12.88 29.56 -29.62
CA ASP A 87 13.91 28.80 -30.35
C ASP A 87 13.95 27.29 -29.93
N PRO A 88 13.55 26.34 -30.81
CA PRO A 88 13.63 24.91 -30.51
C PRO A 88 15.06 24.39 -30.33
N SER A 89 16.08 25.15 -30.75
CA SER A 89 17.49 24.75 -30.62
C SER A 89 18.10 25.06 -29.24
N GLN A 90 17.40 25.83 -28.39
CA GLN A 90 17.86 26.23 -27.05
C GLN A 90 16.98 25.67 -25.91
N GLN A 91 16.28 24.57 -26.16
CA GLN A 91 15.46 23.93 -25.13
C GLN A 91 16.35 23.16 -24.13
N VAL A 92 16.45 23.69 -22.92
CA VAL A 92 17.21 23.09 -21.81
C VAL A 92 16.22 22.65 -20.74
N PHE A 93 16.21 21.36 -20.44
CA PHE A 93 15.30 20.75 -19.46
C PHE A 93 16.10 20.05 -18.37
N GLN A 94 16.27 20.72 -17.23
CA GLN A 94 16.96 20.15 -16.07
C GLN A 94 15.93 19.69 -15.02
N ILE A 95 16.23 18.58 -14.33
CA ILE A 95 15.27 17.88 -13.46
C ILE A 95 15.25 18.43 -12.03
N TRP A 96 16.33 19.08 -11.58
CA TRP A 96 16.44 19.64 -10.24
C TRP A 96 15.25 20.50 -9.79
N PRO A 97 14.77 21.49 -10.59
CA PRO A 97 13.64 22.31 -10.18
C PRO A 97 12.34 21.50 -10.01
N MET A 98 12.12 20.45 -10.81
CA MET A 98 10.96 19.56 -10.67
C MET A 98 11.05 18.70 -9.40
N LEU A 99 12.23 18.18 -9.07
CA LEU A 99 12.46 17.44 -7.83
C LEU A 99 12.25 18.34 -6.62
N TYR A 100 12.90 19.50 -6.60
CA TYR A 100 12.80 20.46 -5.50
C TYR A 100 11.35 20.90 -5.27
N GLY A 101 10.61 21.21 -6.34
CA GLY A 101 9.19 21.55 -6.24
C GLY A 101 8.34 20.40 -5.67
N SER A 102 8.59 19.16 -6.10
CA SER A 102 7.86 17.99 -5.60
C SER A 102 8.12 17.73 -4.12
N PHE A 103 9.38 17.83 -3.67
CA PHE A 103 9.74 17.68 -2.27
C PHE A 103 9.14 18.79 -1.40
N LEU A 104 9.23 20.04 -1.86
CA LEU A 104 8.68 21.20 -1.15
C LEU A 104 7.15 21.08 -1.03
N ASN A 105 6.47 20.68 -2.11
CA ASN A 105 5.03 20.45 -2.10
C ASN A 105 4.64 19.31 -1.16
N ALA A 106 5.35 18.18 -1.18
CA ALA A 106 5.09 17.06 -0.27
C ALA A 106 5.28 17.47 1.20
N LEU A 107 6.34 18.25 1.50
CA LEU A 107 6.60 18.74 2.84
C LEU A 107 5.51 19.70 3.32
N LEU A 108 5.12 20.67 2.50
CA LEU A 108 4.01 21.58 2.81
C LEU A 108 2.71 20.80 3.01
N ALA A 109 2.43 19.82 2.15
CA ALA A 109 1.25 18.98 2.29
C ALA A 109 1.23 18.26 3.64
N ILE A 110 2.34 17.66 4.09
CA ILE A 110 2.42 17.00 5.40
C ILE A 110 2.20 17.99 6.54
N ILE A 111 2.85 19.16 6.49
CA ILE A 111 2.76 20.19 7.53
C ILE A 111 1.31 20.61 7.78
N PHE A 112 0.48 20.72 6.72
CA PHE A 112 -0.92 21.10 6.87
C PHE A 112 -1.86 19.90 7.03
N ALA A 113 -1.67 18.83 6.26
CA ALA A 113 -2.57 17.68 6.24
C ALA A 113 -2.57 16.91 7.57
N VAL A 114 -1.41 16.74 8.21
CA VAL A 114 -1.31 15.99 9.46
C VAL A 114 -2.10 16.66 10.59
N PRO A 115 -1.89 17.95 10.95
CA PRO A 115 -2.68 18.57 12.01
C PRO A 115 -4.17 18.61 11.64
N ILE A 116 -4.53 18.95 10.41
CA ILE A 116 -5.94 18.99 9.98
C ILE A 116 -6.60 17.61 10.11
N SER A 117 -5.91 16.53 9.73
CA SER A 117 -6.39 15.16 9.85
C SER A 117 -6.67 14.80 11.32
N VAL A 118 -5.73 15.10 12.22
CA VAL A 118 -5.89 14.83 13.66
C VAL A 118 -7.03 15.66 14.25
N LEU A 119 -7.12 16.94 13.90
CA LEU A 119 -8.21 17.82 14.35
C LEU A 119 -9.58 17.30 13.88
N LEU A 120 -9.68 16.89 12.62
CA LEU A 120 -10.92 16.34 12.05
C LEU A 120 -11.33 15.04 12.75
N ALA A 121 -10.37 14.14 13.02
CA ALA A 121 -10.63 12.89 13.74
C ALA A 121 -11.19 13.16 15.14
N ILE A 122 -10.56 14.07 15.90
CA ILE A 122 -11.02 14.46 17.24
C ILE A 122 -12.42 15.09 17.17
N PHE A 123 -12.68 15.97 16.21
CA PHE A 123 -13.98 16.61 16.03
C PHE A 123 -15.10 15.60 15.76
N ILE A 124 -14.87 14.62 14.89
CA ILE A 124 -15.86 13.59 14.55
C ILE A 124 -16.13 12.67 15.76
N VAL A 125 -15.09 12.28 16.50
CA VAL A 125 -15.21 11.33 17.61
C VAL A 125 -15.79 11.94 18.88
N PHE A 126 -15.32 13.14 19.27
CA PHE A 126 -15.62 13.69 20.59
C PHE A 126 -16.67 14.81 20.60
N ILE A 127 -16.77 15.59 19.51
CA ILE A 127 -17.59 16.81 19.49
C ILE A 127 -18.91 16.58 18.75
N THR A 128 -18.90 15.74 17.71
CA THR A 128 -20.00 15.64 16.75
C THR A 128 -21.13 14.70 17.21
N PRO A 129 -22.42 15.08 17.07
CA PRO A 129 -23.54 14.19 17.40
C PRO A 129 -23.61 12.99 16.44
N LYS A 130 -24.08 11.84 16.96
CA LYS A 130 -24.02 10.52 16.29
C LYS A 130 -24.50 10.48 14.84
N LYS A 131 -25.54 11.24 14.48
CA LYS A 131 -26.09 11.28 13.12
C LYS A 131 -25.14 11.96 12.14
N ILE A 132 -24.55 13.08 12.55
CA ILE A 132 -23.65 13.90 11.72
C ILE A 132 -22.30 13.19 11.58
N ALA A 133 -21.77 12.61 12.66
CA ALA A 133 -20.52 11.84 12.65
C ALA A 133 -20.56 10.69 11.64
N ARG A 134 -21.70 9.98 11.55
CA ARG A 134 -21.90 8.91 10.56
C ARG A 134 -21.80 9.42 9.12
N VAL A 135 -22.42 10.56 8.82
CA VAL A 135 -22.37 11.15 7.47
C VAL A 135 -20.96 11.63 7.14
N LEU A 136 -20.26 12.31 8.05
CA LEU A 136 -18.89 12.76 7.82
C LEU A 136 -17.93 11.59 7.58
N THR A 137 -18.08 10.51 8.35
CA THR A 137 -17.23 9.31 8.19
C THR A 137 -17.42 8.71 6.80
N ILE A 138 -18.67 8.57 6.34
CA ILE A 138 -18.96 8.07 4.98
C ILE A 138 -18.32 8.96 3.92
N VAL A 139 -18.39 10.29 4.06
CA VAL A 139 -17.78 11.21 3.09
C VAL A 139 -16.26 11.06 3.05
N VAL A 140 -15.61 10.92 4.20
CA VAL A 140 -14.15 10.70 4.29
C VAL A 140 -13.77 9.35 3.69
N ASP A 141 -14.50 8.29 4.00
CA ASP A 141 -14.26 6.95 3.45
C ASP A 141 -14.42 6.94 1.92
N VAL A 142 -15.44 7.62 1.41
CA VAL A 142 -15.65 7.76 -0.04
C VAL A 142 -14.52 8.57 -0.67
N LEU A 143 -14.10 9.68 -0.07
CA LEU A 143 -12.98 10.49 -0.58
C LEU A 143 -11.68 9.68 -0.63
N ALA A 144 -11.47 8.78 0.33
CA ALA A 144 -10.31 7.88 0.37
C ALA A 144 -10.38 6.72 -0.65
N ALA A 145 -11.58 6.39 -1.14
CA ALA A 145 -11.81 5.29 -2.06
C ALA A 145 -11.75 5.68 -3.55
N ILE A 146 -11.73 6.98 -3.88
CA ILE A 146 -11.63 7.46 -5.27
C ILE A 146 -10.20 7.19 -5.79
N PRO A 147 -10.05 6.50 -6.94
CA PRO A 147 -8.75 6.21 -7.54
C PRO A 147 -8.10 7.45 -8.17
#